data_AF-A0A2S7XQX7-F1
#
_entry.id   AF-A0A2S7XQX7-F1
#
_cell.length_a   1.000
_cell.length_b   1.000
_cell.length_c   1.000
_cell.angle_alpha   90.00
_cell.angle_beta   90.00
_cell.angle_gamma   90.00
#
_symmetry.space_group_name_H-M   'P 1'
#
loop_
_entity.id
_entity.type
_entity.pdbx_description
1 polymer ?
#
loop_
_entity_poly.entity_id
_entity_poly.type
_entity_poly.pdbx_seq_one_letter_code
_entity_poly.pdbx_strand_id
1 'polypeptide(L)'
;MARLILTSEDNGKTIPLSGTLFWDVVGSARVDFFEIQAGTAASILGGASKDLFRLLGNQADYSVYQASSNVIFTHQLTGETVIIKSLSATGDEIAFLDTVPISLKITGGALMLGEQLLTPTPSPITASTDTADSNFSLDGKGTAVVPVEIDASESAFIFTDLVSTSNNVSLLNFTADDEIIIFGATASDYDDGVIGTNDAGDVTITYNQAGILNQITLLGAVTDTSLIFDVASFNALPIGNLVFG
;
A
#
# COMPACT_ATOMS: atom_id res chain seq x y z
N MET A 1 -7.15 3.69 27.44
CA MET A 1 -6.67 2.66 26.51
C MET A 1 -7.87 2.17 25.71
N ALA A 2 -7.76 2.15 24.39
CA ALA A 2 -8.74 1.57 23.47
C ALA A 2 -8.08 0.40 22.73
N ARG A 3 -8.83 -0.66 22.45
CA ARG A 3 -8.34 -1.82 21.71
C ARG A 3 -9.14 -2.01 20.43
N LEU A 4 -8.44 -2.19 19.31
CA LEU A 4 -9.00 -2.46 18.01
C LEU A 4 -8.39 -3.75 17.45
N ILE A 5 -9.22 -4.61 16.86
CA ILE A 5 -8.78 -5.85 16.21
C ILE A 5 -9.41 -5.84 14.83
N LEU A 6 -8.58 -5.78 13.80
CA LEU A 6 -9.03 -5.80 12.43
C LEU A 6 -9.31 -7.24 12.00
N THR A 7 -10.27 -7.37 11.11
CA THR A 7 -10.65 -8.64 10.48
C THR A 7 -10.43 -8.56 8.98
N SER A 8 -10.58 -9.68 8.28
CA SER A 8 -10.57 -9.67 6.81
C SER A 8 -11.66 -8.78 6.19
N GLU A 9 -12.72 -8.45 6.93
CA GLU A 9 -13.77 -7.53 6.48
C GLU A 9 -13.33 -6.05 6.52
N ASP A 10 -12.16 -5.76 7.09
CA ASP A 10 -11.59 -4.42 7.17
C ASP A 10 -10.55 -4.13 6.08
N ASN A 11 -10.33 -5.09 5.18
CA ASN A 11 -9.45 -4.92 4.02
C ASN A 11 -9.80 -3.67 3.20
N GLY A 12 -8.78 -2.93 2.80
CA GLY A 12 -8.94 -1.73 1.96
C GLY A 12 -9.53 -0.50 2.67
N LYS A 13 -9.90 -0.61 3.95
CA LYS A 13 -10.35 0.53 4.74
C LYS A 13 -9.16 1.29 5.33
N THR A 14 -9.26 2.62 5.32
CA THR A 14 -8.42 3.47 6.15
C THR A 14 -8.93 3.44 7.58
N ILE A 15 -8.03 3.15 8.52
CA ILE A 15 -8.29 3.01 9.95
C ILE A 15 -7.76 4.27 10.65
N PRO A 16 -8.64 5.23 11.00
CA PRO A 16 -8.22 6.45 11.67
C PRO A 16 -7.98 6.19 13.17
N LEU A 17 -6.78 6.53 13.65
CA LEU A 17 -6.43 6.55 15.06
C LEU A 17 -6.25 8.00 15.51
N SER A 18 -7.03 8.41 16.51
CA SER A 18 -7.02 9.79 17.00
C SER A 18 -7.34 9.89 18.50
N GLY A 19 -7.15 11.08 19.06
CA GLY A 19 -7.47 11.41 20.45
C GLY A 19 -6.34 11.07 21.42
N THR A 20 -6.64 11.18 22.72
CA THR A 20 -5.66 11.07 23.81
C THR A 20 -5.59 9.67 24.44
N LEU A 21 -6.33 8.71 23.88
CA LEU A 21 -6.28 7.33 24.35
C LEU A 21 -5.05 6.64 23.75
N PHE A 22 -4.41 5.78 24.54
CA PHE A 22 -3.50 4.79 24.00
C PHE A 22 -4.27 3.73 23.22
N TRP A 23 -3.97 3.58 21.93
CA TRP A 23 -4.53 2.56 21.05
C TRP A 23 -3.68 1.29 21.06
N ASP A 24 -4.32 0.14 21.29
CA ASP A 24 -3.74 -1.18 21.10
C ASP A 24 -4.42 -1.84 19.91
N VAL A 25 -3.69 -1.97 18.80
CA VAL A 25 -4.25 -2.37 17.50
C VAL A 25 -3.62 -3.68 17.06
N VAL A 26 -4.48 -4.61 16.64
CA VAL A 26 -4.08 -5.86 16.00
C VAL A 26 -4.52 -5.78 14.55
N GLY A 27 -3.56 -5.72 13.63
CA GLY A 27 -3.79 -5.78 12.19
C GLY A 27 -4.37 -7.11 11.72
N SER A 28 -4.86 -7.12 10.50
CA SER A 28 -5.42 -8.28 9.84
C SER A 28 -4.33 -9.11 9.15
N ALA A 29 -4.71 -10.16 8.43
CA ALA A 29 -3.77 -10.90 7.57
C ALA A 29 -3.63 -10.27 6.17
N ARG A 30 -4.37 -9.19 5.90
CA ARG A 30 -4.41 -8.45 4.64
C ARG A 30 -3.84 -7.05 4.86
N VAL A 31 -3.61 -6.34 3.77
CA VAL A 31 -3.02 -4.99 3.79
C VAL A 31 -3.91 -4.05 4.59
N ASP A 32 -3.34 -3.49 5.66
CA ASP A 32 -4.00 -2.52 6.50
C ASP A 32 -3.47 -1.10 6.25
N PHE A 33 -4.38 -0.12 6.30
CA PHE A 33 -4.06 1.29 6.15
C PHE A 33 -4.35 2.04 7.44
N PHE A 34 -3.32 2.42 8.19
CA PHE A 34 -3.48 3.17 9.43
C PHE A 34 -3.22 4.66 9.18
N GLU A 35 -4.17 5.50 9.56
CA GLU A 35 -4.00 6.95 9.56
C GLU A 35 -4.01 7.47 10.99
N ILE A 36 -2.88 7.99 11.44
CA ILE A 36 -2.60 8.23 12.85
C ILE A 36 -2.40 9.72 13.05
N GLN A 37 -3.33 10.35 13.77
CA GLN A 37 -3.27 11.79 14.02
C GLN A 37 -2.02 12.15 14.83
N ALA A 38 -1.36 13.28 14.49
CA ALA A 38 -0.21 13.76 15.23
C ALA A 38 -0.50 13.87 16.74
N GLY A 39 0.41 13.33 17.55
CA GLY A 39 0.26 13.25 19.00
C GLY A 39 -0.67 12.13 19.50
N THR A 40 -1.09 11.20 18.64
CA THR A 40 -1.79 9.98 19.08
C THR A 40 -0.78 8.92 19.52
N ALA A 41 -1.08 8.24 20.63
CA ALA A 41 -0.29 7.12 21.12
C ALA A 41 -0.88 5.79 20.64
N ALA A 42 -0.05 4.93 20.03
CA ALA A 42 -0.51 3.64 19.53
C ALA A 42 0.56 2.55 19.65
N SER A 43 0.11 1.33 19.83
CA SER A 43 0.87 0.10 19.65
C SER A 43 0.14 -0.75 18.62
N ILE A 44 0.75 -0.93 17.47
CA ILE A 44 0.13 -1.59 16.32
C ILE A 44 0.95 -2.84 15.98
N LEU A 45 0.29 -3.98 15.94
CA LEU A 45 0.82 -5.20 15.37
C LEU A 45 0.46 -5.20 13.88
N GLY A 46 1.45 -4.95 13.03
CA GLY A 46 1.30 -5.08 11.57
C GLY A 46 0.95 -6.51 11.21
N GLY A 47 0.10 -6.68 10.23
CA GLY A 47 -0.34 -7.96 9.70
C GLY A 47 0.78 -8.78 9.07
N ALA A 48 0.40 -9.86 8.40
CA ALA A 48 1.35 -10.68 7.64
C ALA A 48 1.75 -10.04 6.30
N SER A 49 0.99 -9.05 5.84
CA SER A 49 1.17 -8.30 4.60
C SER A 49 1.89 -6.96 4.82
N LYS A 50 2.37 -6.35 3.74
CA LYS A 50 2.90 -4.98 3.72
C LYS A 50 1.81 -3.98 4.11
N ASP A 51 1.95 -3.36 5.28
CA ASP A 51 1.00 -2.37 5.80
C ASP A 51 1.50 -0.94 5.61
N LEU A 52 0.57 0.02 5.53
CA LEU A 52 0.90 1.45 5.47
C LEU A 52 0.50 2.15 6.76
N PHE A 53 1.47 2.80 7.40
CA PHE A 53 1.26 3.65 8.57
C PHE A 53 1.51 5.12 8.22
N ARG A 54 0.43 5.89 8.10
CA ARG A 54 0.50 7.33 7.85
C ARG A 54 0.44 8.10 9.16
N LEU A 55 1.53 8.77 9.51
CA LEU A 55 1.63 9.67 10.64
C LEU A 55 1.28 11.09 10.18
N LEU A 56 0.15 11.64 10.63
CA LEU A 56 -0.39 12.93 10.18
C LEU A 56 0.36 14.16 10.78
N GLY A 57 1.68 14.10 10.83
CA GLY A 57 2.56 15.25 11.05
C GLY A 57 3.66 15.26 9.98
N ASN A 58 4.51 16.29 9.99
CA ASN A 58 5.64 16.35 9.08
C ASN A 58 6.75 15.41 9.57
N GLN A 59 7.62 14.92 8.67
CA GLN A 59 8.74 14.04 9.03
C GLN A 59 9.59 14.62 10.17
N ALA A 60 9.86 15.92 10.12
CA ALA A 60 10.67 16.63 11.11
C ALA A 60 10.03 16.68 12.52
N ASP A 61 8.72 16.44 12.63
CA ASP A 61 8.01 16.41 13.91
C ASP A 61 8.27 15.12 14.69
N TYR A 62 8.91 14.12 14.09
CA TYR A 62 9.15 12.82 14.70
C TYR A 62 10.64 12.51 14.87
N SER A 63 10.92 11.72 15.89
CA SER A 63 12.18 10.98 16.02
C SER A 63 11.88 9.49 15.97
N VAL A 64 12.83 8.71 15.49
CA VAL A 64 12.70 7.26 15.33
C VAL A 64 13.83 6.52 16.02
N TYR A 65 13.50 5.37 16.61
CA TYR A 65 14.45 4.39 17.13
C TYR A 65 13.86 2.99 17.10
N GLN A 66 14.73 1.99 17.24
CA GLN A 66 14.30 0.60 17.44
C GLN A 66 14.35 0.23 18.92
N ALA A 67 13.39 -0.56 19.37
CA ALA A 67 13.46 -1.24 20.67
C ALA A 67 13.09 -2.71 20.49
N SER A 68 14.07 -3.59 20.71
CA SER A 68 13.96 -5.00 20.30
C SER A 68 13.65 -5.09 18.79
N SER A 69 12.54 -5.74 18.41
CA SER A 69 12.09 -5.86 17.01
C SER A 69 11.03 -4.82 16.64
N ASN A 70 10.80 -3.82 17.49
CA ASN A 70 9.77 -2.79 17.25
C ASN A 70 10.41 -1.50 16.77
N VAL A 71 9.67 -0.77 15.95
CA VAL A 71 10.02 0.57 15.50
C VAL A 71 9.16 1.57 16.26
N ILE A 72 9.79 2.61 16.81
CA ILE A 72 9.11 3.59 17.66
C ILE A 72 9.31 4.97 17.06
N PHE A 73 8.20 5.58 16.68
CA PHE A 73 8.11 6.99 16.29
C PHE A 73 7.65 7.79 17.50
N THR A 74 8.41 8.81 17.88
CA THR A 74 8.06 9.73 18.98
C THR A 74 7.84 11.12 18.41
N HIS A 75 6.62 11.64 18.59
CA HIS A 75 6.29 13.00 18.20
C HIS A 75 6.98 13.99 19.16
N GLN A 76 7.82 14.88 18.64
CA GLN A 76 8.73 15.69 19.43
C GLN A 76 8.02 16.74 20.31
N LEU A 77 6.85 17.23 19.89
CA LEU A 77 6.09 18.22 20.65
C LEU A 77 5.28 17.61 21.80
N THR A 78 4.73 16.41 21.61
CA THR A 78 3.83 15.79 22.59
C THR A 78 4.49 14.70 23.42
N GLY A 79 5.59 14.12 22.94
CA GLY A 79 6.25 12.95 23.54
C GLY A 79 5.48 11.65 23.32
N GLU A 80 4.34 11.68 22.62
CA GLU A 80 3.53 10.50 22.35
C GLU A 80 4.18 9.60 21.30
N THR A 81 3.95 8.30 21.45
CA THR A 81 4.68 7.27 20.68
C THR A 81 3.74 6.41 19.86
N VAL A 82 4.15 6.12 18.63
CA VAL A 82 3.58 5.07 17.79
C VAL A 82 4.59 3.94 17.72
N ILE A 83 4.19 2.77 18.19
CA ILE A 83 5.00 1.55 18.25
C ILE A 83 4.48 0.60 17.18
N ILE A 84 5.31 0.32 16.18
CA ILE A 84 5.02 -0.68 15.14
C ILE A 84 5.73 -1.97 15.51
N LYS A 85 4.97 -3.05 15.59
CA LYS A 85 5.41 -4.37 16.03
C LYS A 85 5.26 -5.36 14.88
N SER A 86 6.16 -6.36 14.88
CA SER A 86 6.15 -7.47 13.93
C SER A 86 6.05 -7.00 12.49
N LEU A 87 7.07 -6.31 12.01
CA LEU A 87 7.12 -5.90 10.61
C LEU A 87 6.89 -7.09 9.70
N SER A 88 6.10 -6.89 8.65
CA SER A 88 5.82 -7.95 7.69
C SER A 88 7.12 -8.43 7.02
N ALA A 89 7.13 -9.69 6.60
CA ALA A 89 8.28 -10.27 5.90
C ALA A 89 8.53 -9.59 4.54
N THR A 90 7.49 -8.96 3.98
CA THR A 90 7.51 -8.14 2.76
C THR A 90 7.97 -6.71 3.01
N GLY A 91 8.14 -6.30 4.28
CA GLY A 91 8.36 -4.90 4.67
C GLY A 91 7.05 -4.12 4.74
N ASP A 92 7.03 -3.07 5.55
CA ASP A 92 5.90 -2.14 5.72
C ASP A 92 6.30 -0.75 5.23
N GLU A 93 5.42 0.24 5.40
CA GLU A 93 5.64 1.60 4.92
C GLU A 93 5.24 2.65 5.94
N ILE A 94 6.00 3.74 5.95
CA ILE A 94 5.76 4.90 6.81
C ILE A 94 5.59 6.14 5.95
N ALA A 95 4.44 6.80 6.08
CA ALA A 95 4.18 8.06 5.40
C ALA A 95 4.05 9.22 6.40
N PHE A 96 4.55 10.39 5.99
CA PHE A 96 4.33 11.68 6.65
C PHE A 96 3.51 12.58 5.74
N LEU A 97 3.08 13.74 6.23
CA LEU A 97 2.32 14.70 5.40
C LEU A 97 3.15 15.37 4.30
N ASP A 98 4.46 15.48 4.50
CA ASP A 98 5.39 16.21 3.65
C ASP A 98 6.36 15.30 2.89
N THR A 99 6.13 13.98 2.90
CA THR A 99 6.99 13.00 2.25
C THR A 99 6.19 11.95 1.49
N VAL A 100 6.82 11.41 0.46
CA VAL A 100 6.48 10.11 -0.11
C VAL A 100 6.62 9.03 0.98
N PRO A 101 5.82 7.95 0.98
CA PRO A 101 6.03 6.83 1.88
C PRO A 101 7.46 6.28 1.82
N ILE A 102 7.98 5.87 2.97
CA ILE A 102 9.34 5.36 3.15
C ILE A 102 9.24 3.89 3.57
N SER A 103 10.05 3.03 2.94
CA SER A 103 10.13 1.60 3.28
C SER A 103 10.49 1.39 4.75
N LEU A 104 9.84 0.44 5.43
CA LEU A 104 10.17 0.00 6.78
C LEU A 104 10.38 -1.51 6.79
N LYS A 105 11.64 -1.96 6.77
CA LYS A 105 11.97 -3.36 6.50
C LYS A 105 13.15 -3.84 7.33
N ILE A 106 13.32 -5.17 7.38
CA ILE A 106 14.51 -5.80 7.94
C ILE A 106 15.47 -6.16 6.81
N THR A 107 16.62 -5.50 6.74
CA THR A 107 17.67 -5.77 5.74
C THR A 107 18.92 -6.29 6.45
N GLY A 108 19.39 -7.48 6.07
CA GLY A 108 20.59 -8.07 6.67
C GLY A 108 20.47 -8.30 8.19
N GLY A 109 19.24 -8.45 8.70
CA GLY A 109 18.95 -8.58 10.14
C GLY A 109 18.84 -7.26 10.91
N ALA A 110 18.93 -6.12 10.23
CA ALA A 110 18.79 -4.79 10.84
C ALA A 110 17.48 -4.11 10.43
N LEU A 111 16.85 -3.38 11.35
CA LEU A 111 15.67 -2.56 11.05
C LEU A 111 16.09 -1.28 10.32
N MET A 112 15.47 -1.06 9.16
CA MET A 112 15.77 0.04 8.25
C MET A 112 14.50 0.85 8.01
N LEU A 113 14.59 2.18 8.13
CA LEU A 113 13.61 3.13 7.61
C LEU A 113 14.19 3.78 6.35
N GLY A 114 13.81 3.28 5.19
CA GLY A 114 14.48 3.54 3.93
C GLY A 114 15.94 3.11 4.01
N GLU A 115 16.84 4.05 3.77
CA GLU A 115 18.29 3.85 3.94
C GLU A 115 18.80 4.06 5.37
N GLN A 116 17.95 4.55 6.29
CA GLN A 116 18.35 4.82 7.66
C GLN A 116 18.35 3.54 8.51
N LEU A 117 19.54 3.14 8.98
CA LEU A 117 19.67 2.13 10.02
C LEU A 117 19.08 2.64 11.34
N LEU A 118 18.07 1.94 11.86
CA LEU A 118 17.49 2.26 13.15
C LEU A 118 18.38 1.72 14.28
N THR A 119 18.58 2.54 15.32
CA THR A 119 19.37 2.18 16.50
C THR A 119 18.53 2.31 17.77
N PRO A 120 18.97 1.78 18.92
CA PRO A 120 18.26 1.94 20.20
C PRO A 120 18.21 3.38 20.73
N THR A 121 18.90 4.32 20.09
CA THR A 121 18.93 5.73 20.47
C THR A 121 17.99 6.52 19.55
N PRO A 122 17.05 7.32 20.10
CA PRO A 122 16.24 8.25 19.34
C PRO A 122 17.09 9.14 18.43
N SER A 123 16.74 9.17 17.15
CA SER A 123 17.39 10.01 16.14
C SER A 123 16.36 10.71 15.27
N PRO A 124 16.67 11.89 14.71
CA PRO A 124 15.85 12.47 13.66
C PRO A 124 15.69 11.51 12.49
N ILE A 125 14.55 11.59 11.80
CA ILE A 125 14.33 10.85 10.56
C ILE A 125 15.10 11.57 9.45
N THR A 126 15.96 10.83 8.76
CA THR A 126 16.76 11.35 7.66
C THR A 126 15.95 11.24 6.37
N ALA A 127 16.10 12.21 5.46
CA ALA A 127 15.49 12.10 4.14
C ALA A 127 15.96 10.80 3.46
N SER A 128 15.02 10.03 2.94
CA SER A 128 15.27 8.78 2.23
C SER A 128 14.96 8.97 0.75
N THR A 129 15.82 8.45 -0.13
CA THR A 129 15.49 8.26 -1.55
C THR A 129 14.91 6.87 -1.83
N ASP A 130 14.96 5.95 -0.86
CA ASP A 130 14.21 4.68 -0.87
C ASP A 130 12.75 5.02 -0.59
N THR A 131 12.02 5.35 -1.65
CA THR A 131 10.56 5.47 -1.65
C THR A 131 9.99 4.07 -1.48
N ALA A 132 9.11 3.89 -0.51
CA ALA A 132 8.32 2.66 -0.44
C ALA A 132 7.47 2.55 -1.72
N ASP A 133 7.30 1.33 -2.23
CA ASP A 133 6.26 1.09 -3.22
C ASP A 133 4.92 1.31 -2.53
N SER A 134 4.23 2.44 -2.73
CA SER A 134 3.02 2.76 -2.00
C SER A 134 1.95 1.69 -2.20
N ASN A 135 1.68 0.89 -1.17
CA ASN A 135 0.54 -0.01 -1.19
C ASN A 135 -0.75 0.82 -1.33
N PHE A 136 -1.60 0.49 -2.30
CA PHE A 136 -2.88 1.17 -2.51
C PHE A 136 -3.95 0.14 -2.87
N SER A 137 -4.93 -0.05 -2.00
CA SER A 137 -6.02 -0.98 -2.28
C SER A 137 -7.06 -0.37 -3.21
N LEU A 138 -7.38 -1.12 -4.27
CA LEU A 138 -8.41 -0.81 -5.26
C LEU A 138 -9.80 -1.28 -4.80
N ASP A 139 -9.85 -2.15 -3.79
CA ASP A 139 -11.08 -2.69 -3.22
C ASP A 139 -12.10 -1.59 -2.87
N GLY A 140 -13.33 -1.75 -3.36
CA GLY A 140 -14.44 -0.85 -3.05
C GLY A 140 -14.31 0.56 -3.64
N LYS A 141 -13.32 0.81 -4.49
CA LYS A 141 -13.17 2.08 -5.23
C LYS A 141 -14.08 2.08 -6.45
N GLY A 142 -14.68 3.23 -6.71
CA GLY A 142 -15.61 3.39 -7.82
C GLY A 142 -16.93 2.64 -7.66
N THR A 143 -17.71 2.65 -8.72
CA THR A 143 -18.98 1.93 -8.85
C THR A 143 -18.97 1.17 -10.16
N ALA A 144 -19.88 0.21 -10.35
CA ALA A 144 -19.97 -0.57 -11.59
C ALA A 144 -20.15 0.28 -12.87
N VAL A 145 -20.50 1.56 -12.76
CA VAL A 145 -20.74 2.46 -13.91
C VAL A 145 -19.84 3.69 -13.93
N VAL A 146 -19.26 4.06 -12.79
CA VAL A 146 -18.44 5.27 -12.66
C VAL A 146 -17.12 4.87 -12.01
N PRO A 147 -16.00 4.91 -12.75
CA PRO A 147 -14.69 4.64 -12.20
C PRO A 147 -14.25 5.77 -11.26
N VAL A 148 -13.39 5.44 -10.31
CA VAL A 148 -12.59 6.43 -9.57
C VAL A 148 -11.22 6.55 -10.26
N GLU A 149 -10.81 7.78 -10.53
CA GLU A 149 -9.47 8.06 -11.05
C GLU A 149 -8.46 8.14 -9.91
N ILE A 150 -7.30 7.50 -10.10
CA ILE A 150 -6.18 7.46 -9.17
C ILE A 150 -4.93 7.86 -9.97
N ASP A 151 -4.17 8.82 -9.46
CA ASP A 151 -2.91 9.27 -10.06
C ASP A 151 -1.73 8.52 -9.42
N ALA A 152 -1.00 7.77 -10.24
CA ALA A 152 0.18 7.00 -9.83
C ALA A 152 1.51 7.77 -10.05
N SER A 153 1.48 9.09 -10.26
CA SER A 153 2.69 9.87 -10.61
C SER A 153 3.67 10.17 -9.48
N GLU A 154 3.26 10.04 -8.21
CA GLU A 154 4.06 10.53 -7.09
C GLU A 154 5.16 9.55 -6.65
N SER A 155 5.03 8.24 -6.93
CA SER A 155 5.87 7.16 -6.37
C SER A 155 5.70 5.86 -7.16
N ALA A 156 6.54 4.86 -6.90
CA ALA A 156 6.22 3.47 -7.22
C ALA A 156 4.99 3.04 -6.40
N PHE A 157 3.99 2.43 -7.00
CA PHE A 157 2.78 1.93 -6.33
C PHE A 157 2.68 0.42 -6.41
N ILE A 158 2.30 -0.21 -5.31
CA ILE A 158 1.78 -1.57 -5.33
C ILE A 158 0.26 -1.47 -5.12
N PHE A 159 -0.48 -1.57 -6.22
CA PHE A 159 -1.92 -1.66 -6.15
C PHE A 159 -2.34 -3.07 -5.73
N THR A 160 -3.31 -3.18 -4.83
CA THR A 160 -3.85 -4.47 -4.41
C THR A 160 -5.33 -4.56 -4.76
N ASP A 161 -5.74 -5.70 -5.27
CA ASP A 161 -7.13 -6.00 -5.60
C ASP A 161 -7.52 -7.37 -5.08
N LEU A 162 -8.65 -7.46 -4.41
CA LEU A 162 -9.26 -8.71 -3.98
C LEU A 162 -10.49 -9.01 -4.84
N VAL A 163 -10.46 -10.11 -5.58
CA VAL A 163 -11.53 -10.46 -6.53
C VAL A 163 -12.93 -10.64 -5.90
N SER A 164 -12.99 -10.85 -4.58
CA SER A 164 -14.24 -10.91 -3.81
C SER A 164 -14.79 -9.55 -3.37
N THR A 165 -14.13 -8.45 -3.73
CA THR A 165 -14.53 -7.07 -3.39
C THR A 165 -14.56 -6.22 -4.65
N SER A 166 -15.73 -5.78 -5.08
CA SER A 166 -15.85 -5.05 -6.35
C SER A 166 -15.03 -3.75 -6.38
N ASN A 167 -14.47 -3.44 -7.54
CA ASN A 167 -13.84 -2.16 -7.85
C ASN A 167 -14.13 -1.72 -9.30
N ASN A 168 -13.97 -0.42 -9.53
CA ASN A 168 -13.88 0.16 -10.87
C ASN A 168 -12.98 1.40 -10.81
N VAL A 169 -11.77 1.29 -11.34
CA VAL A 169 -10.74 2.31 -11.23
C VAL A 169 -10.10 2.64 -12.56
N SER A 170 -9.67 3.89 -12.68
CA SER A 170 -8.80 4.37 -13.75
C SER A 170 -7.48 4.82 -13.14
N LEU A 171 -6.38 4.16 -13.47
CA LEU A 171 -5.04 4.53 -13.03
C LEU A 171 -4.39 5.41 -14.09
N LEU A 172 -4.05 6.63 -13.73
CA LEU A 172 -3.27 7.55 -14.53
C LEU A 172 -1.79 7.41 -14.16
N ASN A 173 -0.89 7.53 -15.14
CA ASN A 173 0.56 7.51 -14.94
C ASN A 173 1.11 6.21 -14.33
N PHE A 174 0.51 5.05 -14.64
CA PHE A 174 1.08 3.74 -14.27
C PHE A 174 2.36 3.45 -15.08
N THR A 175 3.49 3.27 -14.40
CA THR A 175 4.84 3.16 -14.97
C THR A 175 5.54 1.85 -14.59
N ALA A 176 6.79 1.67 -15.03
CA ALA A 176 7.59 0.46 -14.85
C ALA A 176 7.89 0.10 -13.38
N ASP A 177 7.81 1.07 -12.49
CA ASP A 177 8.08 0.86 -11.07
C ASP A 177 6.82 0.45 -10.28
N ASP A 178 5.66 0.40 -10.93
CA ASP A 178 4.40 0.01 -10.30
C ASP A 178 4.12 -1.49 -10.39
N GLU A 179 3.20 -1.97 -9.57
CA GLU A 179 2.73 -3.35 -9.56
C GLU A 179 1.24 -3.40 -9.21
N ILE A 180 0.51 -4.37 -9.76
CA ILE A 180 -0.86 -4.73 -9.36
C ILE A 180 -0.82 -6.18 -8.87
N ILE A 181 -1.20 -6.38 -7.61
CA ILE A 181 -1.30 -7.70 -6.99
C ILE A 181 -2.78 -8.08 -6.87
N ILE A 182 -3.17 -9.14 -7.58
CA ILE A 182 -4.50 -9.73 -7.49
C ILE A 182 -4.52 -10.85 -6.45
N PHE A 183 -5.42 -10.75 -5.49
CA PHE A 183 -5.67 -11.78 -4.48
C PHE A 183 -6.95 -12.56 -4.78
N GLY A 184 -6.91 -13.88 -4.53
CA GLY A 184 -8.08 -14.76 -4.65
C GLY A 184 -8.37 -15.24 -6.07
N ALA A 185 -7.44 -15.02 -6.99
CA ALA A 185 -7.43 -15.57 -8.35
C ALA A 185 -6.00 -16.01 -8.73
N THR A 186 -5.88 -16.71 -9.84
CA THR A 186 -4.61 -17.15 -10.42
C THR A 186 -4.39 -16.48 -11.77
N ALA A 187 -3.14 -16.49 -12.26
CA ALA A 187 -2.83 -15.95 -13.58
C ALA A 187 -3.71 -16.56 -14.69
N SER A 188 -4.01 -17.86 -14.62
CA SER A 188 -4.87 -18.53 -15.59
C SER A 188 -6.33 -18.05 -15.58
N ASP A 189 -6.79 -17.43 -14.49
CA ASP A 189 -8.12 -16.81 -14.45
C ASP A 189 -8.17 -15.49 -15.23
N TYR A 190 -7.01 -14.91 -15.55
CA TYR A 190 -6.82 -13.62 -16.24
C TYR A 190 -6.28 -13.77 -17.67
N ASP A 191 -6.18 -15.01 -18.14
CA ASP A 191 -5.89 -15.30 -19.55
C ASP A 191 -7.20 -15.24 -20.38
N ASP A 192 -7.06 -15.03 -21.69
CA ASP A 192 -8.15 -15.14 -22.68
C ASP A 192 -9.37 -14.23 -22.43
N GLY A 193 -9.16 -12.90 -22.58
CA GLY A 193 -10.25 -11.92 -22.70
C GLY A 193 -10.61 -11.17 -21.42
N VAL A 194 -9.85 -11.40 -20.34
CA VAL A 194 -9.88 -10.57 -19.12
C VAL A 194 -9.07 -9.30 -19.30
N ILE A 195 -7.96 -9.38 -20.03
CA ILE A 195 -7.08 -8.24 -20.33
C ILE A 195 -7.29 -7.85 -21.79
N GLY A 196 -7.37 -6.55 -22.05
CA GLY A 196 -7.50 -6.00 -23.40
C GLY A 196 -6.97 -4.59 -23.51
N THR A 197 -6.82 -4.12 -24.75
CA THR A 197 -6.41 -2.75 -25.07
C THR A 197 -7.39 -2.07 -26.00
N ASN A 198 -7.34 -0.73 -26.02
CA ASN A 198 -8.11 0.08 -26.97
C ASN A 198 -7.19 0.95 -27.84
N ASP A 199 -7.79 1.64 -28.83
CA ASP A 199 -7.08 2.54 -29.75
C ASP A 199 -6.48 3.78 -29.07
N ALA A 200 -6.92 4.10 -27.84
CA ALA A 200 -6.36 5.19 -27.04
C ALA A 200 -5.09 4.79 -26.28
N GLY A 201 -4.70 3.51 -26.32
CA GLY A 201 -3.55 2.99 -25.58
C GLY A 201 -3.87 2.63 -24.14
N ASP A 202 -5.16 2.57 -23.77
CA ASP A 202 -5.55 2.13 -22.43
C ASP A 202 -5.48 0.60 -22.36
N VAL A 203 -5.04 0.09 -21.22
CA VAL A 203 -5.12 -1.34 -20.89
C VAL A 203 -6.25 -1.54 -19.90
N THR A 204 -7.21 -2.41 -20.20
CA THR A 204 -8.32 -2.74 -19.32
C THR A 204 -8.21 -4.18 -18.85
N ILE A 205 -8.29 -4.36 -17.54
CA ILE A 205 -8.36 -5.65 -16.87
C ILE A 205 -9.77 -5.75 -16.27
N THR A 206 -10.60 -6.66 -16.77
CA THR A 206 -11.99 -6.85 -16.34
C THR A 206 -12.22 -8.28 -15.89
N TYR A 207 -12.29 -8.48 -14.58
CA TYR A 207 -12.57 -9.78 -13.99
C TYR A 207 -13.90 -9.76 -13.24
N ASN A 208 -14.79 -10.70 -13.57
CA ASN A 208 -16.08 -10.84 -12.91
C ASN A 208 -16.16 -12.20 -12.20
N GLN A 209 -16.02 -12.18 -10.87
CA GLN A 209 -16.16 -13.37 -10.05
C GLN A 209 -17.58 -13.45 -9.49
N ALA A 210 -18.38 -14.35 -10.04
CA ALA A 210 -19.73 -14.65 -9.52
C ALA A 210 -20.63 -13.40 -9.32
N GLY A 211 -20.51 -12.40 -10.19
CA GLY A 211 -21.28 -11.14 -10.14
C GLY A 211 -20.56 -9.98 -9.45
N ILE A 212 -19.35 -10.20 -8.93
CA ILE A 212 -18.49 -9.17 -8.36
C ILE A 212 -17.54 -8.68 -9.46
N LEU A 213 -17.75 -7.45 -9.91
CA LEU A 213 -16.96 -6.81 -10.97
C LEU A 213 -15.71 -6.15 -10.37
N ASN A 214 -14.55 -6.50 -10.91
CA ASN A 214 -13.27 -5.85 -10.70
C ASN A 214 -12.82 -5.32 -12.05
N GLN A 215 -12.65 -4.00 -12.16
CA GLN A 215 -12.29 -3.35 -13.40
C GLN A 215 -11.20 -2.31 -13.17
N ILE A 216 -10.02 -2.58 -13.72
CA ILE A 216 -8.84 -1.72 -13.62
C ILE A 216 -8.51 -1.24 -15.04
N THR A 217 -8.52 0.07 -15.25
CA THR A 217 -8.13 0.68 -16.52
C THR A 217 -6.86 1.49 -16.34
N LEU A 218 -5.78 1.13 -17.05
CA LEU A 218 -4.54 1.89 -17.09
C LEU A 218 -4.61 2.88 -18.25
N LEU A 219 -4.78 4.15 -17.95
CA LEU A 219 -5.00 5.19 -18.96
C LEU A 219 -3.70 5.51 -19.70
N GLY A 220 -3.73 5.38 -21.03
CA GLY A 220 -2.59 5.66 -21.91
C GLY A 220 -1.33 4.84 -21.61
N ALA A 221 -1.48 3.67 -20.98
CA ALA A 221 -0.36 2.86 -20.49
C ALA A 221 0.50 2.29 -21.62
N VAL A 222 -0.05 2.11 -22.81
CA VAL A 222 0.70 1.63 -23.98
C VAL A 222 0.61 2.59 -25.14
N THR A 223 1.74 2.78 -25.81
CA THR A 223 1.85 3.57 -27.04
C THR A 223 1.99 2.69 -28.28
N ASP A 224 2.14 1.38 -28.06
CA ASP A 224 2.33 0.39 -29.11
C ASP A 224 1.03 -0.40 -29.37
N THR A 225 0.86 -0.84 -30.62
CA THR A 225 -0.30 -1.62 -31.09
C THR A 225 -0.22 -3.11 -30.73
N SER A 226 0.65 -3.46 -29.79
CA SER A 226 0.86 -4.83 -29.35
C SER A 226 -0.42 -5.39 -28.73
N LEU A 227 -0.79 -6.60 -29.15
CA LEU A 227 -1.97 -7.28 -28.62
C LEU A 227 -1.68 -7.74 -27.19
N ILE A 228 -2.48 -7.27 -26.24
CA ILE A 228 -2.42 -7.67 -24.84
C ILE A 228 -3.71 -8.42 -24.54
N PHE A 229 -3.59 -9.69 -24.15
CA PHE A 229 -4.72 -10.60 -24.03
C PHE A 229 -4.59 -11.62 -22.89
N ASP A 230 -3.41 -11.67 -22.26
CA ASP A 230 -3.07 -12.58 -21.17
C ASP A 230 -2.05 -11.91 -20.23
N VAL A 231 -1.78 -12.55 -19.08
CA VAL A 231 -0.84 -12.02 -18.09
C VAL A 231 0.58 -11.91 -18.65
N ALA A 232 0.97 -12.82 -19.53
CA ALA A 232 2.31 -12.85 -20.12
C ALA A 232 2.55 -11.66 -21.07
N SER A 233 1.58 -11.34 -21.93
CA SER A 233 1.62 -10.19 -22.84
C SER A 233 1.53 -8.87 -22.08
N PHE A 234 0.80 -8.82 -20.95
CA PHE A 234 0.82 -7.66 -20.06
C PHE A 234 2.20 -7.46 -19.42
N ASN A 235 2.77 -8.50 -18.80
CA ASN A 235 4.07 -8.41 -18.12
C ASN A 235 5.27 -8.29 -19.08
N ALA A 236 5.05 -8.35 -20.39
CA ALA A 236 6.06 -8.07 -21.41
C ALA A 236 6.18 -6.58 -21.75
N LEU A 237 5.25 -5.75 -21.26
CA LEU A 237 5.23 -4.31 -21.53
C LEU A 237 6.31 -3.58 -20.74
N PRO A 238 6.78 -2.40 -21.21
CA PRO A 238 7.71 -1.55 -20.47
C PRO A 238 6.99 -0.72 -19.39
N ILE A 239 6.00 -1.30 -18.72
CA ILE A 239 5.26 -0.74 -17.58
C ILE A 239 5.33 -1.73 -16.41
N GLY A 240 4.65 -1.43 -15.32
CA GLY A 240 4.58 -2.26 -14.13
C GLY A 240 3.99 -3.64 -14.36
N ASN A 241 4.03 -4.48 -13.33
CA ASN A 241 3.63 -5.89 -13.44
C ASN A 241 2.22 -6.16 -12.91
N LEU A 242 1.57 -7.18 -13.46
CA LEU A 242 0.40 -7.84 -12.91
C LEU A 242 0.83 -9.17 -12.30
N VAL A 243 0.66 -9.30 -10.99
CA VAL A 243 1.05 -10.49 -10.22
C VAL A 243 -0.12 -11.00 -9.37
N PHE A 244 0.04 -12.21 -8.83
CA PHE A 244 -1.02 -12.94 -8.14
C PHE A 244 -0.51 -13.45 -6.78
N GLY A 245 -1.29 -13.22 -5.73
CA GLY A 245 -0.97 -13.54 -4.32
C GLY A 245 -1.92 -14.52 -3.65
#